data_AF-A0A355W4B9-F1
#
_entry.id   AF-A0A355W4B9-F1
#
_cell.length_a   1.000
_cell.length_b   1.000
_cell.length_c   1.000
_cell.angle_alpha   90.00
_cell.angle_beta   90.00
_cell.angle_gamma   90.00
#
_symmetry.space_group_name_H-M   'P 1'
#
loop_
_entity.id
_entity.type
_entity.pdbx_description
1 polymer ?
#
loop_
_entity_poly.entity_id
_entity_poly.type
_entity_poly.pdbx_seq_one_letter_code
_entity_poly.pdbx_strand_id
1 'polypeptide(L)'
;MKVEAINEIGAKTGDRIVLSFKTSSLLKATFLLYVFPILCMIAGGAMGQKLADIFSMNQSATSAVFAFLFLFVSFFIIKFKGNKLSEKEKYKPKITRIIRTS
;
A
#
# COMPACT_ATOMS: atom_id res chain seq x y z
N MET A 1 10.65 3.99 18.95
CA MET A 1 9.70 4.19 17.83
C MET A 1 8.61 5.15 18.34
N LYS A 2 8.31 6.24 17.63
CA LYS A 2 7.28 7.23 18.00
C LYS A 2 6.27 7.31 16.85
N VAL A 3 4.97 7.38 17.15
CA VAL A 3 3.91 7.51 16.15
C VAL A 3 3.03 8.69 16.51
N GLU A 4 2.72 9.54 15.52
CA GLU A 4 1.77 10.63 15.71
C GLU A 4 0.34 10.10 15.61
N ALA A 5 -0.52 10.50 16.55
CA ALA A 5 -1.91 10.06 16.62
C ALA A 5 -2.84 11.23 16.91
N ILE A 6 -4.04 11.19 16.35
CA ILE A 6 -5.06 12.23 16.55
C ILE A 6 -5.73 11.97 17.91
N ASN A 7 -5.68 12.97 18.80
CA ASN A 7 -6.26 12.91 20.14
C ASN A 7 -7.61 13.65 20.20
N GLU A 8 -8.67 13.00 19.72
CA GLU A 8 -10.03 13.57 19.77
C GLU A 8 -10.65 13.51 21.18
N ILE A 9 -10.16 12.62 22.04
CA ILE A 9 -10.74 12.34 23.36
C ILE A 9 -9.99 12.99 24.53
N GLY A 10 -9.00 13.83 24.25
CA GLY A 10 -8.28 14.62 25.27
C GLY A 10 -7.38 13.79 26.20
N ALA A 11 -6.85 12.65 25.74
CA ALA A 11 -5.94 11.83 26.52
C ALA A 11 -4.68 12.61 26.94
N LYS A 12 -4.25 12.42 28.18
CA LYS A 12 -3.11 13.11 28.78
C LYS A 12 -1.89 12.18 28.90
N THR A 13 -0.73 12.79 29.10
CA THR A 13 0.49 12.04 29.39
C THR A 13 0.30 11.21 30.66
N GLY A 14 0.54 9.90 30.57
CA GLY A 14 0.28 8.95 31.65
C GLY A 14 -0.93 8.04 31.42
N ASP A 15 -1.84 8.43 30.52
CA ASP A 15 -3.01 7.62 30.20
C ASP A 15 -2.65 6.40 29.34
N ARG A 16 -3.22 5.23 29.70
CA ARG A 16 -3.24 4.08 28.80
C ARG A 16 -4.35 4.28 27.78
N ILE A 17 -4.00 4.27 26.50
CA ILE A 17 -4.94 4.55 25.42
C ILE A 17 -5.04 3.42 24.40
N VAL A 18 -6.17 3.34 23.70
CA VAL A 18 -6.40 2.47 22.55
C VAL A 18 -6.26 3.31 21.28
N LEU A 19 -5.29 2.94 20.46
CA LEU A 19 -5.15 3.43 19.09
C LEU A 19 -6.03 2.58 18.18
N SER A 20 -6.92 3.22 17.45
CA SER A 20 -7.73 2.58 16.42
C SER A 20 -7.40 3.14 15.05
N PHE A 21 -7.36 2.24 14.08
CA PHE A 21 -7.28 2.55 12.67
C PHE A 21 -8.61 2.15 12.05
N LYS A 22 -9.14 2.95 11.10
CA LYS A 22 -10.31 2.50 10.34
C LYS A 22 -9.94 1.23 9.55
N THR A 23 -10.54 0.09 9.91
CA THR A 23 -10.27 -1.23 9.31
C THR A 23 -10.34 -1.20 7.78
N SER A 24 -11.29 -0.47 7.20
CA SER A 24 -11.41 -0.33 5.75
C SER A 24 -10.24 0.42 5.08
N SER A 25 -9.58 1.33 5.80
CA SER A 25 -8.38 2.01 5.30
C SER A 25 -7.20 1.03 5.31
N LEU A 26 -7.06 0.24 6.38
CA LEU A 26 -6.01 -0.78 6.48
C LEU A 26 -6.13 -1.83 5.38
N LEU A 27 -7.33 -2.38 5.16
CA LEU A 27 -7.57 -3.37 4.10
C LEU A 27 -7.21 -2.84 2.71
N LYS A 28 -7.53 -1.58 2.42
CA LYS A 28 -7.17 -0.95 1.14
C LYS A 28 -5.66 -0.75 1.00
N ALA A 29 -4.98 -0.37 2.08
CA ALA A 29 -3.53 -0.22 2.09
C ALA A 29 -2.82 -1.56 1.89
N THR A 30 -3.24 -2.61 2.62
CA THR A 30 -2.65 -3.94 2.47
C THR A 30 -2.94 -4.52 1.08
N PHE A 31 -4.16 -4.36 0.55
CA PHE A 31 -4.45 -4.75 -0.83
C PHE A 31 -3.51 -4.07 -1.84
N LEU A 32 -3.29 -2.77 -1.70
CA LEU A 32 -2.43 -2.01 -2.60
C LEU A 32 -0.95 -2.39 -2.46
N LEU A 33 -0.49 -2.79 -1.26
CA LEU A 33 0.90 -3.19 -1.01
C LEU A 33 1.20 -4.63 -1.42
N TYR A 34 0.23 -5.54 -1.28
CA TYR A 34 0.46 -6.97 -1.49
C TYR A 34 -0.14 -7.50 -2.79
N VAL A 35 -1.40 -7.15 -3.09
CA VAL A 35 -2.14 -7.77 -4.21
C VAL A 35 -1.91 -7.01 -5.52
N PHE A 36 -1.95 -5.68 -5.47
CA PHE A 36 -1.82 -4.85 -6.67
C PHE A 36 -0.50 -5.05 -7.44
N PRO A 37 0.69 -5.12 -6.82
CA PRO A 37 1.95 -5.38 -7.55
C PRO A 37 1.94 -6.70 -8.29
N ILE A 38 1.40 -7.75 -7.67
CA ILE A 38 1.33 -9.09 -8.23
C ILE A 38 0.41 -9.08 -9.46
N LEU A 39 -0.75 -8.42 -9.37
CA LEU A 39 -1.65 -8.27 -10.53
C LEU A 39 -1.01 -7.50 -11.68
N CYS A 40 -0.29 -6.41 -11.38
CA CYS A 40 0.46 -5.67 -12.40
C CYS A 40 1.53 -6.54 -13.07
N MET A 41 2.29 -7.32 -12.30
CA MET A 41 3.33 -8.21 -12.82
C MET A 41 2.75 -9.27 -13.74
N ILE A 42 1.65 -9.92 -13.35
CA ILE A 42 0.95 -10.92 -14.18
C ILE A 42 0.44 -10.28 -15.48
N ALA A 43 -0.18 -9.10 -15.39
CA ALA A 43 -0.67 -8.37 -16.57
C ALA A 43 0.49 -7.98 -17.50
N GLY A 44 1.61 -7.50 -16.96
CA GLY A 44 2.82 -7.20 -17.71
C GLY A 44 3.36 -8.42 -18.45
N GLY A 45 3.48 -9.57 -17.77
CA GLY A 45 3.91 -10.81 -18.40
C GLY A 45 3.01 -11.25 -19.56
N ALA A 46 1.69 -11.22 -19.36
CA ALA A 46 0.72 -11.55 -20.41
C ALA A 46 0.77 -10.59 -21.61
N MET A 47 0.98 -9.30 -21.35
CA MET A 47 1.21 -8.30 -22.41
C MET A 47 2.53 -8.53 -23.15
N GLY A 48 3.60 -8.86 -22.41
CA GLY A 48 4.92 -9.15 -22.96
C GLY A 48 4.91 -10.36 -23.88
N GLN A 49 4.14 -11.41 -23.56
CA GLN A 49 3.96 -12.57 -24.42
C GLN A 49 3.30 -12.20 -25.75
N LYS A 50 2.20 -11.44 -25.71
CA LYS A 50 1.51 -10.96 -26.92
C LYS A 50 2.38 -10.06 -27.79
N LEU A 51 3.18 -9.19 -27.16
CA LEU A 51 4.13 -8.35 -27.89
C LEU A 51 5.24 -9.18 -28.53
N ALA A 52 5.75 -10.19 -27.84
CA ALA A 52 6.78 -11.07 -28.39
C ALA A 52 6.33 -11.76 -29.67
N ASP A 53 5.07 -12.21 -29.72
CA ASP A 53 4.48 -12.83 -30.91
C ASP A 53 4.42 -11.86 -32.10
N ILE A 54 4.05 -10.60 -31.85
CA ILE A 54 3.96 -9.56 -32.89
C ILE A 54 5.35 -9.22 -33.45
N PHE A 55 6.36 -9.13 -32.58
CA PHE A 55 7.72 -8.76 -32.96
C PHE A 55 8.63 -9.95 -33.28
N SER A 56 8.11 -11.18 -33.30
CA SER A 56 8.89 -12.42 -33.50
C SER A 56 10.10 -12.55 -32.55
N MET A 57 9.93 -12.08 -31.31
CA MET A 57 10.96 -12.13 -30.26
C MET A 57 10.80 -13.36 -29.36
N ASN A 58 11.80 -13.63 -28.53
CA ASN A 58 11.70 -14.70 -27.54
C ASN A 58 10.61 -14.38 -26.50
N GLN A 59 9.53 -15.17 -26.51
CA GLN A 59 8.38 -15.01 -25.61
C GLN A 59 8.77 -14.99 -24.13
N SER A 60 9.70 -15.86 -23.72
CA SER A 60 10.10 -15.96 -22.30
C SER A 60 10.85 -14.71 -21.85
N ALA A 61 11.81 -14.24 -22.66
CA ALA A 61 12.60 -13.06 -22.35
C ALA A 61 11.73 -11.80 -22.32
N THR A 62 10.89 -11.58 -23.34
CA THR A 62 10.01 -10.41 -23.40
C THR A 62 8.96 -10.42 -22.29
N SER A 63 8.37 -11.57 -21.99
CA SER A 63 7.41 -11.70 -20.88
C SER A 63 8.06 -11.37 -19.53
N ALA A 64 9.27 -11.87 -19.28
CA ALA A 64 10.00 -11.57 -18.06
C ALA A 64 10.30 -10.07 -17.95
N VAL A 65 10.81 -9.45 -19.03
CA VAL A 65 11.11 -8.01 -19.05
C VAL A 65 9.86 -7.17 -18.76
N PHE A 66 8.74 -7.46 -19.41
CA PHE A 66 7.50 -6.72 -19.18
C PHE A 66 6.89 -6.97 -17.79
N ALA A 67 6.99 -8.19 -17.26
CA ALA A 67 6.56 -8.50 -15.90
C ALA A 67 7.33 -7.68 -14.87
N PHE A 68 8.66 -7.65 -14.97
CA PHE A 68 9.50 -6.83 -14.10
C PHE A 68 9.24 -5.33 -14.30
N LEU A 69 9.10 -4.87 -15.54
CA LEU A 69 8.78 -3.47 -15.85
C LEU A 69 7.49 -3.03 -15.14
N PHE A 70 6.41 -3.80 -15.29
CA PHE A 70 5.12 -3.51 -14.65
C PHE A 70 5.20 -3.60 -13.13
N LEU A 71 5.99 -4.52 -12.58
CA LEU A 71 6.25 -4.60 -11.16
C LEU A 71 6.92 -3.32 -10.64
N PHE A 72 7.99 -2.84 -11.30
CA PHE A 72 8.66 -1.59 -10.96
C PHE A 72 7.73 -0.38 -11.05
N VAL A 73 6.93 -0.30 -12.11
CA VAL A 73 5.91 0.75 -12.28
C VAL A 73 4.88 0.68 -11.14
N SER A 74 4.44 -0.52 -10.73
CA SER A 74 3.51 -0.69 -9.62
C SER A 74 4.08 -0.11 -8.31
N PHE A 75 5.36 -0.36 -8.01
CA PHE A 75 6.01 0.20 -6.83
C PHE A 75 6.16 1.71 -6.91
N PHE A 76 6.42 2.26 -8.09
CA PHE A 76 6.42 3.70 -8.31
C PHE A 76 5.04 4.32 -8.02
N ILE A 77 3.97 3.71 -8.54
CA ILE A 77 2.59 4.14 -8.28
C ILE A 77 2.26 4.03 -6.80
N ILE A 78 2.66 2.95 -6.14
CA ILE A 78 2.46 2.74 -4.70
C ILE A 78 3.22 3.78 -3.89
N LYS A 79 4.46 4.09 -4.24
CA LYS A 79 5.26 5.11 -3.53
C LYS A 79 4.62 6.49 -3.67
N PHE A 80 4.20 6.84 -4.89
CA PHE A 80 3.56 8.13 -5.16
C PHE A 80 2.20 8.25 -4.46
N LYS A 81 1.36 7.21 -4.54
CA LYS A 81 0.08 7.17 -3.83
C LYS A 81 0.26 7.05 -2.32
N GLY A 82 1.28 6.33 -1.86
CA GLY A 82 1.61 6.09 -0.46
C GLY A 82 1.90 7.39 0.28
N ASN A 83 2.74 8.26 -0.30
CA ASN A 83 2.96 9.62 0.22
C ASN A 83 1.64 10.41 0.34
N LYS A 84 0.78 10.33 -0.68
CA LYS A 84 -0.53 11.01 -0.67
C LYS A 84 -1.55 10.36 0.28
N LEU A 85 -1.34 9.09 0.66
CA LEU A 85 -2.21 8.32 1.54
C LEU A 85 -1.83 8.52 3.01
N SER A 86 -0.53 8.63 3.32
CA SER A 86 -0.02 8.97 4.65
C SER A 86 -0.43 10.36 5.11
N GLU A 87 -0.67 11.28 4.17
CA GLU A 87 -1.20 12.61 4.48
C GLU A 87 -2.69 12.61 4.87
N LYS A 88 -3.46 11.57 4.52
CA LYS A 88 -4.89 11.52 4.83
C LYS A 88 -5.11 11.07 6.27
N GLU A 89 -5.78 11.94 7.05
CA GLU A 89 -6.35 11.71 8.39
C GLU A 89 -6.91 10.29 8.65
N LYS A 90 -7.47 9.65 7.60
CA LYS A 90 -8.05 8.30 7.66
C LYS A 90 -7.03 7.16 7.82
N TYR A 91 -5.75 7.46 7.65
CA TYR A 91 -4.60 6.55 7.81
C TYR A 91 -3.72 6.95 9.01
N LYS A 92 -4.05 8.05 9.69
CA LYS A 92 -3.42 8.40 10.96
C LYS A 92 -4.07 7.59 12.10
N PRO A 93 -3.28 7.06 13.04
CA PRO A 93 -3.81 6.44 14.24
C PRO A 93 -4.73 7.42 14.99
N LYS A 94 -5.92 7.00 15.40
CA LYS A 94 -6.81 7.81 16.25
C LYS A 94 -6.88 7.23 17.65
N ILE A 95 -6.84 8.09 18.66
CA ILE A 95 -7.07 7.69 20.05
C ILE A 95 -8.58 7.55 20.26
N THR A 96 -9.07 6.31 20.40
CA THR A 96 -10.52 6.05 20.51
C THR A 96 -11.00 5.72 21.92
N ARG A 97 -10.11 5.35 22.84
CA ARG A 97 -10.49 5.04 24.22
C ARG A 97 -9.34 5.24 25.19
N ILE A 98 -9.62 5.71 26.41
CA ILE A 98 -8.72 5.68 27.56
C ILE A 98 -9.09 4.46 28.41
N ILE A 99 -8.11 3.59 28.68
CA ILE A 99 -8.27 2.35 29.45
C ILE A 99 -8.07 2.61 30.94
N ARG A 100 -7.13 3.51 31.29
CA ARG A 100 -6.81 3.85 32.68
C ARG A 100 -6.23 5.25 32.75
N THR A 101 -6.76 6.05 33.67
CA THR A 101 -6.26 7.37 34.04
C THR A 101 -5.35 7.21 35.25
N SER A 102 -4.19 7.85 35.21
CA SER A 102 -3.27 7.93 36.36
C SER A 102 -3.58 9.11 37.27
#